data_AF-A0A2D5HCC5-F1
#
_entry.id   AF-A0A2D5HCC5-F1
#
_cell.length_a   1.000
_cell.length_b   1.000
_cell.length_c   1.000
_cell.angle_alpha   90.00
_cell.angle_beta   90.00
_cell.angle_gamma   90.00
#
_symmetry.space_group_name_H-M   'P 1'
#
loop_
_entity.id
_entity.type
_entity.pdbx_description
1 polymer ?
#
loop_
_entity_poly.entity_id
_entity_poly.type
_entity_poly.pdbx_seq_one_letter_code
_entity_poly.pdbx_strand_id
1 'polypeptide(L)' 'MHTISNTAQTDNAAYFAACTRAQHRARSSYFTQYVIMDREFGYIAVDEGDYSPMPMEMIDRVVYAVTGKLDDEF' A
#
# COMPACT_ATOMS: atom_id res chain seq x y z
N MET A 1 -22.53 -5.90 24.46
CA MET A 1 -21.53 -4.89 24.03
C MET A 1 -20.23 -5.61 23.71
N HIS A 2 -19.97 -5.92 22.42
CA HIS A 2 -18.72 -6.55 21.97
C HIS A 2 -18.52 -6.34 20.46
N THR A 3 -18.50 -5.09 20.01
CA THR A 3 -18.43 -4.76 18.58
C THR A 3 -17.11 -4.09 18.19
N ILE A 4 -16.41 -3.47 19.15
CA ILE A 4 -15.23 -2.62 18.91
C ILE A 4 -13.97 -3.45 18.63
N SER A 5 -13.83 -4.62 19.26
CA SER A 5 -12.66 -5.49 19.09
C SER A 5 -12.58 -6.13 17.71
N ASN A 6 -13.73 -6.44 17.09
CA ASN A 6 -13.80 -7.14 15.81
C ASN A 6 -13.49 -6.21 14.63
N THR A 7 -13.89 -4.93 14.72
CA THR A 7 -13.67 -3.94 13.65
C THR A 7 -12.20 -3.51 13.59
N ALA A 8 -11.58 -3.21 14.73
CA ALA A 8 -10.15 -2.83 14.77
C ALA A 8 -9.24 -3.98 14.31
N GLN A 9 -9.57 -5.22 14.67
CA GLN A 9 -8.81 -6.39 14.24
C GLN A 9 -8.94 -6.64 12.73
N THR A 10 -10.13 -6.42 12.17
CA THR A 10 -10.38 -6.55 10.73
C THR A 10 -9.66 -5.45 9.94
N ASP A 11 -9.67 -4.22 10.45
CA ASP A 11 -8.95 -3.08 9.83
C ASP A 11 -7.44 -3.32 9.79
N ASN A 12 -6.87 -3.75 10.91
CA ASN A 12 -5.45 -4.13 10.98
C ASN A 12 -5.12 -5.26 10.00
N ALA A 13 -5.98 -6.28 9.88
CA ALA A 13 -5.76 -7.38 8.94
C ALA A 13 -5.78 -6.89 7.48
N ALA A 14 -6.69 -5.99 7.12
CA ALA A 14 -6.75 -5.39 5.79
C ALA A 14 -5.49 -4.55 5.49
N TYR A 15 -5.04 -3.74 6.46
CA TYR A 15 -3.80 -2.98 6.34
C TYR A 15 -2.59 -3.89 6.12
N PHE A 16 -2.40 -4.92 6.96
CA PHE A 16 -1.26 -5.84 6.82
C PHE A 16 -1.30 -6.64 5.52
N ALA A 17 -2.49 -7.00 5.03
CA ALA A 17 -2.64 -7.63 3.71
C ALA A 17 -2.18 -6.71 2.59
N ALA A 18 -2.53 -5.42 2.64
CA ALA A 18 -2.08 -4.42 1.66
C ALA A 18 -0.56 -4.21 1.72
N CYS A 19 0.03 -4.10 2.93
CA CYS A 19 1.48 -3.99 3.11
C CYS A 19 2.23 -5.22 2.56
N THR A 20 1.71 -6.42 2.82
CA THR A 20 2.27 -7.67 2.29
C THR A 20 2.23 -7.66 0.77
N ARG A 21 1.12 -7.20 0.17
CA ARG A 21 1.01 -7.07 -1.29
C ARG A 21 1.98 -6.06 -1.88
N ALA A 22 2.15 -4.89 -1.25
CA ALA A 22 3.14 -3.90 -1.65
C ALA A 22 4.56 -4.47 -1.58
N GLN A 23 4.92 -5.18 -0.51
CA GLN A 23 6.22 -5.84 -0.39
C GLN A 23 6.45 -6.92 -1.46
N HIS A 24 5.43 -7.71 -1.80
CA HIS A 24 5.53 -8.69 -2.87
C HIS A 24 5.75 -8.03 -4.24
N ARG A 25 5.03 -6.94 -4.55
CA ARG A 25 5.22 -6.19 -5.80
C ARG A 25 6.62 -5.54 -5.86
N ALA A 26 7.09 -4.97 -4.75
CA ALA A 26 8.39 -4.31 -4.69
C ALA A 26 9.55 -5.26 -5.01
N ARG A 27 9.43 -6.56 -4.70
CA ARG A 27 10.45 -7.57 -5.05
C ARG A 27 10.67 -7.74 -6.55
N SER A 28 9.71 -7.31 -7.37
CA SER A 28 9.71 -7.50 -8.82
C SER A 28 9.51 -6.20 -9.58
N SER A 29 9.71 -5.04 -8.92
CA SER A 29 9.56 -3.71 -9.52
C SER A 29 10.74 -2.82 -9.14
N TYR A 30 11.12 -1.93 -10.06
CA TYR A 30 12.06 -0.83 -9.80
C TYR A 30 11.40 0.32 -9.05
N PHE A 31 10.07 0.41 -9.14
CA PHE A 31 9.29 1.53 -8.63
C PHE A 31 8.88 1.32 -7.17
N THR A 32 8.71 2.42 -6.45
CA THR A 32 8.18 2.39 -5.08
C THR A 32 6.75 1.87 -5.11
N GLN A 33 6.42 0.99 -4.16
CA GLN A 33 5.06 0.55 -3.94
C GLN A 33 4.49 1.31 -2.76
N TYR A 34 3.31 1.90 -2.95
CA TYR A 34 2.60 2.63 -1.92
C TYR A 34 1.38 1.85 -1.45
N VAL A 35 1.05 1.96 -0.17
CA VAL A 35 -0.27 1.60 0.35
C VAL A 35 -1.01 2.89 0.67
N ILE A 36 -2.18 3.04 0.07
CA ILE A 36 -3.06 4.19 0.23
C ILE A 36 -4.26 3.76 1.07
N MET A 37 -4.63 4.58 2.05
CA MET A 37 -5.90 4.45 2.74
C MET A 37 -6.98 5.16 1.92
N ASP A 38 -7.76 4.37 1.19
CA ASP A 38 -8.93 4.85 0.47
C ASP A 38 -10.18 4.82 1.36
N ARG A 39 -11.04 5.83 1.20
CA ARG A 39 -12.25 5.99 2.03
C ARG A 39 -13.37 5.02 1.67
N GLU A 40 -13.36 4.50 0.44
CA GLU A 40 -14.39 3.60 -0.09
C GLU A 40 -13.85 2.17 -0.21
N PHE A 41 -12.60 2.00 -0.66
CA PHE A 41 -12.01 0.69 -0.94
C PHE A 41 -11.09 0.15 0.17
N GLY A 42 -10.87 0.92 1.24
CA GLY A 42 -9.95 0.54 2.32
C GLY A 42 -8.49 0.67 1.88
N TYR A 43 -7.64 -0.28 2.29
CA TYR A 43 -6.20 -0.22 1.99
C TYR A 43 -5.86 -0.82 0.62
N ILE A 44 -5.28 -0.01 -0.27
CA ILE A 44 -4.89 -0.43 -1.61
C ILE A 44 -3.39 -0.29 -1.82
N ALA A 45 -2.76 -1.34 -2.34
CA ALA A 45 -1.37 -1.30 -2.78
C ALA A 45 -1.31 -0.86 -4.26
N VAL A 46 -0.59 0.23 -4.53
CA VAL A 46 -0.38 0.81 -5.87
C VAL A 46 1.11 0.87 -6.19
N ASP A 47 1.43 0.73 -7.47
CA ASP A 47 2.79 0.91 -7.99
C ASP A 47 2.96 2.36 -8.44
N GLU A 48 4.05 3.01 -8.05
CA GLU A 48 4.39 4.37 -8.48
C GLU A 48 4.45 4.48 -10.02
N GLY A 49 4.92 3.43 -10.70
CA GLY A 49 4.98 3.37 -12.16
C GLY A 49 3.62 3.42 -12.85
N ASP A 50 2.55 2.95 -12.19
CA ASP A 50 1.18 2.97 -12.73
C ASP A 50 0.58 4.38 -12.72
N TYR A 51 1.12 5.27 -11.89
CA TYR A 51 0.57 6.61 -11.63
C TYR A 51 1.67 7.67 -11.76
N SER A 52 2.38 7.75 -12.89
CA SER A 52 3.41 8.79 -13.07
C SER A 52 2.89 9.96 -13.94
N PRO A 53 2.70 11.19 -13.39
CA PRO A 53 2.89 11.58 -11.98
C PRO A 53 1.67 11.27 -11.10
N MET A 54 1.92 10.95 -9.82
CA MET A 54 0.85 10.51 -8.92
C MET A 54 0.08 11.73 -8.43
N PRO A 55 -1.27 11.74 -8.47
CA PRO A 55 -2.05 12.88 -7.99
C PRO A 55 -1.73 13.20 -6.51
N MET A 56 -1.56 14.49 -6.17
CA MET A 56 -1.26 14.91 -4.79
C MET A 56 -2.27 14.38 -3.78
N GLU A 57 -3.55 14.31 -4.16
CA GLU A 57 -4.59 13.76 -3.28
C GLU A 57 -4.37 12.27 -2.92
N MET A 58 -3.71 11.49 -3.78
CA MET A 58 -3.34 10.11 -3.49
C MET A 58 -2.11 10.06 -2.59
N ILE A 59 -1.15 10.98 -2.78
CA ILE A 59 0.07 11.10 -1.98
C ILE A 59 -0.30 11.38 -0.51
N ASP A 60 -1.23 12.30 -0.27
CA ASP A 60 -1.70 12.66 1.08
C ASP A 60 -2.35 11.49 1.84
N ARG A 61 -2.76 10.44 1.12
CA ARG A 61 -3.42 9.25 1.68
C ARG A 61 -2.47 8.04 1.80
N VAL A 62 -1.19 8.20 1.47
CA VAL A 62 -0.19 7.14 1.63
C VAL A 62 0.05 6.87 3.12
N VAL A 63 -0.13 5.62 3.53
CA VAL A 63 0.07 5.16 4.91
C VAL A 63 1.26 4.22 5.05
N TYR A 64 1.75 3.66 3.95
CA TYR A 64 2.97 2.86 3.91
C TYR A 64 3.64 2.95 2.53
N ALA A 65 4.96 2.88 2.51
CA ALA A 65 5.75 2.89 1.28
C ALA A 65 6.87 1.85 1.39
N VAL A 66 7.18 1.18 0.28
CA VAL A 66 8.33 0.28 0.17
C VAL A 66 8.99 0.47 -1.18
N THR A 67 10.28 0.79 -1.16
CA THR A 67 11.08 0.97 -2.37
C THR A 67 11.14 -0.33 -3.17
N GLY A 68 11.10 -0.20 -4.51
CA GLY A 68 11.40 -1.29 -5.42
C GLY A 68 12.74 -1.94 -5.10
N LYS A 69 12.80 -3.27 -5.20
CA LYS A 69 13.99 -4.07 -4.90
C LYS A 69 14.59 -4.72 -6.14
N LEU A 70 14.03 -4.42 -7.32
CA LEU A 70 14.69 -4.81 -8.54
C LEU A 70 15.87 -3.87 -8.73
N ASP A 71 17.05 -4.46 -8.78
CA ASP A 71 18.32 -3.80 -8.99
C ASP A 71 18.92 -4.44 -10.26
N ASP A 72 19.09 -3.63 -11.31
CA ASP A 72 19.68 -4.05 -12.57
C ASP A 72 21.09 -3.46 -12.79
N GLU A 73 21.65 -2.79 -11.79
CA GLU A 73 23.05 -2.38 -11.82
C GLU A 73 23.95 -3.55 -11.38
N PHE A 74 24.46 -4.30 -12.37
CA PHE A 74 25.58 -5.24 -12.23
C PHE A 74 26.68 -4.96 -13.28
#